data_AF-A0A1G8I651-F1
#
_entry.id   AF-A0A1G8I651-F1
#
_cell.length_a   1.000
_cell.length_b   1.000
_cell.length_c   1.000
_cell.angle_alpha   90.00
_cell.angle_beta   90.00
_cell.angle_gamma   90.00
#
_symmetry.space_group_name_H-M   'P 1'
#
loop_
_entity.id
_entity.type
_entity.pdbx_description
1 polymer ?
#
loop_
_entity_poly.entity_id
_entity_poly.type
_entity_poly.pdbx_seq_one_letter_code
_entity_poly.pdbx_strand_id
1 'polypeptide(L)'
;RCFEEVLGIEEAEVLLRRVVFHYTPKHASWLNMAEIEIGILDRQCLDRHWHERDALTAEVDAWQQRRNAERRSIEWTFTRQDADRKMQQHYVS
;
A
#
# COMPACT_ATOMS: atom_id res chain seq x y z
N ARG A 1 5.89 -4.55 16.18
CA ARG A 1 5.48 -5.85 16.74
C ARG A 1 5.59 -6.88 15.62
N CYS A 2 6.17 -8.05 15.87
CA CYS A 2 6.28 -9.12 14.87
C CYS A 2 4.98 -9.96 14.81
N PHE A 3 4.82 -10.81 13.79
CA PHE A 3 3.62 -11.66 13.64
C PHE A 3 3.40 -12.58 14.86
N GLU A 4 4.47 -13.16 15.40
CA GLU A 4 4.42 -14.03 16.58
C GLU A 4 3.97 -13.27 17.85
N GLU A 5 4.38 -12.01 18.02
CA GLU A 5 3.95 -11.17 19.15
C GLU A 5 2.46 -10.81 19.10
N VAL A 6 1.86 -10.78 17.91
CA VAL A 6 0.47 -10.37 17.71
C VAL A 6 -0.48 -11.56 17.68
N LEU A 7 -0.08 -12.65 17.03
CA LEU A 7 -0.92 -13.83 16.77
C LEU A 7 -0.54 -15.02 17.66
N GLY A 8 0.62 -15.00 18.30
CA GLY A 8 1.23 -16.21 18.86
C GLY A 8 1.95 -17.04 17.80
N ILE A 9 2.82 -17.95 18.24
CA ILE A 9 3.72 -18.71 17.37
C ILE A 9 2.94 -19.61 16.40
N GLU A 10 1.97 -20.37 16.91
CA GLU A 10 1.21 -21.35 16.09
C GLU A 10 0.41 -20.67 14.97
N GLU A 11 -0.32 -19.60 15.29
CA GLU A 11 -1.13 -18.87 14.30
C GLU A 11 -0.24 -18.12 13.29
N ALA A 12 0.88 -17.54 13.75
CA ALA A 12 1.85 -16.89 12.87
C ALA A 12 2.46 -17.89 11.88
N GLU A 13 2.84 -19.09 12.31
CA GLU A 13 3.37 -20.12 11.41
C GLU A 13 2.37 -20.54 10.33
N VAL A 14 1.11 -20.78 10.71
CA VAL A 14 0.05 -21.17 9.77
C VAL A 14 -0.17 -20.07 8.72
N LEU A 15 -0.18 -18.81 9.16
CA LEU A 15 -0.31 -17.66 8.27
C LEU A 15 0.89 -17.55 7.33
N LEU A 16 2.10 -17.54 7.88
CA LEU A 16 3.34 -17.31 7.12
C LEU A 16 3.60 -18.42 6.09
N ARG A 17 3.19 -19.67 6.35
CA ARG A 17 3.23 -20.76 5.36
C ARG A 17 2.40 -20.50 4.10
N ARG A 18 1.43 -19.58 4.16
CA ARG A 18 0.51 -19.25 3.05
C ARG A 18 0.84 -17.91 2.39
N VAL A 19 1.83 -17.17 2.89
CA VAL A 19 2.19 -15.83 2.42
C VAL A 19 3.50 -15.90 1.64
N VAL A 20 3.53 -15.23 0.49
CA VAL A 20 4.75 -14.98 -0.28
C VAL A 20 5.13 -13.52 -0.13
N PHE A 21 6.33 -13.24 0.35
CA PHE A 21 6.85 -11.88 0.48
C PHE A 21 7.47 -11.43 -0.84
N HIS A 22 6.93 -10.35 -1.39
CA HIS A 22 7.51 -9.66 -2.54
C HIS A 22 8.18 -8.38 -2.06
N TYR A 23 9.50 -8.31 -2.20
CA TYR A 23 10.28 -7.14 -1.79
C TYR A 23 10.43 -6.17 -2.96
N THR A 24 10.06 -4.91 -2.74
CA THR A 24 10.35 -3.83 -3.69
C THR A 24 11.83 -3.43 -3.59
N PRO A 25 12.48 -3.06 -4.71
CA PRO A 25 13.83 -2.49 -4.66
C PRO A 25 13.92 -1.29 -3.71
N LYS A 26 15.10 -1.05 -3.15
CA LYS A 26 15.38 0.19 -2.40
C LYS A 26 15.10 1.41 -3.29
N HIS A 27 14.48 2.44 -2.72
CA HIS A 27 14.02 3.65 -3.42
C HIS A 27 12.92 3.42 -4.48
N ALA A 28 12.28 2.25 -4.50
CA ALA A 28 11.13 1.95 -5.35
C ALA A 28 9.81 1.95 -4.56
N SER A 29 9.70 2.83 -3.57
CA SER A 29 8.52 2.92 -2.71
C SER A 29 7.24 3.27 -3.50
N TRP A 30 7.41 3.98 -4.62
CA TRP A 30 6.37 4.25 -5.63
C TRP A 30 5.82 3.01 -6.36
N LEU A 31 6.42 1.81 -6.19
CA LEU A 31 5.84 0.53 -6.61
C LEU A 31 4.99 -0.12 -5.51
N ASN A 32 5.11 0.33 -4.27
CA ASN A 32 4.42 -0.28 -3.14
C ASN A 32 2.92 0.02 -3.22
N MET A 33 2.11 -1.04 -3.20
CA MET A 33 0.66 -0.95 -3.34
C MET A 33 0.04 -0.02 -2.27
N ALA A 34 0.54 -0.08 -1.04
CA ALA A 34 0.04 0.78 0.03
C ALA A 34 0.36 2.27 -0.22
N GLU A 35 1.55 2.61 -0.73
CA GLU A 35 1.89 4.01 -1.03
C GLU A 35 1.04 4.56 -2.19
N ILE A 36 0.76 3.72 -3.19
CA ILE A 36 -0.14 4.10 -4.30
C ILE A 36 -1.54 4.40 -3.76
N GLU A 37 -2.11 3.54 -2.91
CA GLU A 37 -3.42 3.77 -2.30
C GLU A 37 -3.43 5.02 -1.40
N ILE A 38 -2.37 5.27 -0.62
CA ILE A 38 -2.22 6.50 0.16
C ILE A 38 -2.22 7.74 -0.74
N GLY A 39 -1.53 7.71 -1.89
CA GLY A 39 -1.55 8.81 -2.86
C GLY A 39 -2.91 9.00 -3.55
N ILE A 40 -3.75 7.95 -3.63
CA ILE A 40 -5.13 8.09 -4.09
C ILE A 40 -6.00 8.69 -2.98
N LEU A 41 -5.86 8.23 -1.73
CA LEU A 41 -6.52 8.81 -0.56
C LEU A 41 -6.22 10.30 -0.46
N ASP A 42 -4.94 10.67 -0.56
CA ASP A 42 -4.49 12.06 -0.46
C ASP A 42 -5.23 12.96 -1.46
N ARG A 43 -5.17 12.60 -2.75
CA ARG A 43 -5.82 13.34 -3.85
C ARG A 43 -7.35 13.34 -3.80
N GLN A 44 -7.98 12.30 -3.26
CA GLN A 44 -9.45 12.17 -3.29
C GLN A 44 -10.13 12.63 -2.00
N CYS A 45 -9.42 12.66 -0.89
CA CYS A 45 -10.00 12.81 0.45
C CYS A 45 -9.27 13.88 1.28
N LEU A 46 -7.95 13.97 1.18
CA LEU A 46 -7.12 14.77 2.08
C LEU A 46 -6.64 16.10 1.49
N ASP A 47 -6.95 16.40 0.22
CA ASP A 47 -6.60 17.66 -0.46
C ASP A 47 -7.39 18.90 0.05
N ARG A 48 -7.76 18.90 1.34
CA ARG A 48 -8.42 20.00 2.03
C ARG A 48 -7.97 20.09 3.48
N HIS A 49 -8.14 21.26 4.07
CA HIS A 49 -7.79 21.48 5.46
C HIS A 49 -8.84 20.87 6.41
N TRP A 50 -8.36 20.27 7.50
CA TRP A 50 -9.18 19.63 8.52
C TRP A 50 -8.89 20.25 9.88
N HIS A 51 -9.93 20.74 10.55
CA HIS A 51 -9.81 21.36 11.88
C HIS A 51 -9.93 20.34 13.02
N GLU A 52 -10.61 19.22 12.78
CA GLU A 52 -10.92 18.22 13.79
C GLU A 52 -10.50 16.83 13.32
N ARG A 53 -9.87 16.08 14.22
CA ARG A 53 -9.41 14.71 13.94
C ARG A 53 -10.57 13.76 13.67
N ASP A 54 -11.66 13.89 14.41
CA ASP A 54 -12.81 13.00 14.29
C ASP A 54 -13.51 13.17 12.93
N ALA A 55 -13.60 14.41 12.44
CA ALA A 55 -14.10 14.71 11.10
C ALA A 55 -13.22 14.09 10.00
N LEU A 56 -11.89 14.20 10.15
CA LEU A 56 -10.94 13.55 9.25
C LEU A 56 -11.09 12.02 9.26
N THR A 57 -11.20 11.40 10.44
CA THR A 57 -11.38 9.95 10.57
C THR A 57 -12.69 9.49 9.90
N ALA A 58 -13.80 10.18 10.15
CA ALA A 58 -15.08 9.86 9.55
C ALA A 58 -15.04 9.95 8.01
N GLU A 59 -14.33 10.94 7.47
CA GLU A 59 -14.17 11.07 6.02
C GLU A 59 -13.31 9.95 5.42
N VAL A 60 -12.17 9.63 6.04
CA VAL A 60 -11.32 8.53 5.59
C VAL A 60 -12.09 7.21 5.60
N ASP A 61 -12.89 6.97 6.63
CA ASP A 61 -13.75 5.79 6.73
C ASP A 61 -14.80 5.74 5.61
N ALA A 62 -15.47 6.85 5.34
CA ALA A 62 -16.45 6.95 4.25
C ALA A 62 -15.80 6.73 2.88
N TRP A 63 -14.60 7.30 2.65
CA TRP A 63 -13.81 7.09 1.45
C TRP A 63 -13.42 5.61 1.28
N GLN A 64 -12.95 4.96 2.34
CA GLN A 64 -12.56 3.55 2.34
C GLN A 64 -13.76 2.65 2.02
N GLN A 65 -14.90 2.86 2.68
CA GLN A 65 -16.12 2.09 2.46
C GLN A 65 -16.57 2.18 1.00
N ARG A 66 -16.57 3.40 0.43
CA ARG A 66 -16.94 3.62 -0.97
C ARG A 66 -16.01 2.87 -1.92
N ARG A 67 -14.68 2.98 -1.78
CA ARG A 67 -13.73 2.27 -2.64
C ARG A 67 -13.85 0.75 -2.54
N ASN A 68 -14.07 0.24 -1.33
CA ASN A 68 -14.26 -1.19 -1.08
C ASN A 68 -15.56 -1.69 -1.73
N ALA A 69 -16.66 -0.92 -1.62
CA ALA A 69 -17.93 -1.24 -2.26
C ALA A 69 -17.82 -1.25 -3.79
N GLU A 70 -17.08 -0.29 -4.35
CA GLU A 70 -16.75 -0.21 -5.77
C GLU A 70 -15.71 -1.26 -6.23
N ARG A 71 -15.12 -2.01 -5.29
CA ARG A 71 -14.03 -2.97 -5.54
C ARG A 71 -12.90 -2.37 -6.39
N ARG A 72 -12.54 -1.12 -6.11
CA ARG A 72 -11.48 -0.43 -6.85
C ARG A 72 -10.16 -1.18 -6.67
N SER A 73 -9.56 -1.55 -7.79
CA SER A 73 -8.24 -2.16 -7.86
C SER A 73 -7.24 -1.22 -8.53
N ILE A 74 -5.96 -1.43 -8.26
CA ILE A 74 -4.90 -0.82 -9.05
C ILE A 74 -4.80 -1.58 -10.37
N GLU A 75 -5.00 -0.88 -11.48
CA GLU A 75 -4.71 -1.39 -12.81
C GLU A 75 -3.21 -1.26 -13.08
N TRP A 76 -2.51 -2.40 -12.99
CA TRP A 76 -1.06 -2.44 -13.16
C TRP A 76 -0.69 -2.40 -14.65
N THR A 77 -0.29 -1.23 -15.13
CA THR A 77 0.28 -1.04 -16.47
C THR A 77 1.81 -0.96 -16.46
N PHE A 78 2.41 -0.79 -15.28
CA PHE A 78 3.85 -0.68 -15.10
C PHE A 78 4.55 -2.03 -15.27
N THR A 79 5.42 -2.13 -16.27
CA THR A 79 6.08 -3.39 -16.62
C THR A 79 7.46 -3.52 -15.98
N ARG A 80 8.04 -4.73 -16.02
CA ARG A 80 9.44 -4.93 -15.65
C ARG A 80 10.37 -4.06 -16.51
N GLN A 81 10.10 -3.95 -17.80
CA GLN A 81 10.89 -3.13 -18.72
C GLN A 81 10.86 -1.65 -18.31
N ASP A 82 9.72 -1.16 -17.81
CA ASP A 82 9.63 0.18 -17.25
C ASP A 82 10.43 0.33 -15.96
N ALA A 83 10.44 -0.69 -15.10
CA ALA A 83 11.27 -0.74 -13.90
C ALA A 83 12.76 -0.67 -14.27
N ASP A 84 13.19 -1.54 -15.19
CA ASP A 84 14.57 -1.62 -15.66
C ASP A 84 15.00 -0.25 -16.22
N ARG A 85 14.15 0.40 -17.03
CA ARG A 85 14.39 1.75 -17.57
C ARG A 85 14.46 2.85 -16.50
N LYS A 86 13.55 2.82 -15.53
CA LYS A 86 13.50 3.86 -14.48
C LYS A 86 14.62 3.71 -13.46
N MET A 87 15.10 2.49 -13.25
CA MET A 87 16.13 2.17 -12.24
C MET A 87 17.52 1.99 -12.85
N GLN A 88 17.73 2.32 -14.13
CA GLN A 88 18.99 2.12 -14.85
C GLN A 88 20.20 2.67 -14.09
N GLN A 89 20.08 3.83 -13.46
CA GLN A 89 21.19 4.49 -12.77
C GLN A 89 21.50 3.90 -11.38
N HIS A 90 20.57 3.13 -10.79
CA HIS A 90 20.66 2.64 -9.42
C HIS A 90 20.90 1.13 -9.32
N TYR A 91 20.60 0.38 -10.37
CA TYR A 91 20.63 -1.09 -10.36
C TYR A 91 21.35 -1.73 -11.56
N VAL A 92 21.91 -0.94 -12.49
CA VAL A 92 22.71 -1.50 -13.59
C VAL A 92 24.15 -1.69 -13.13
N SER A 93 24.55 -2.96 -13.04
CA SER A 93 25.90 -3.43 -13.34
C SER A 93 25.87 -4.23 -14.63
#